data_AF-A0A366WJK8-F1
#
_entry.id   AF-A0A366WJK8-F1
#
_cell.length_a   1.000
_cell.length_b   1.000
_cell.length_c   1.000
_cell.angle_alpha   90.00
_cell.angle_beta   90.00
_cell.angle_gamma   90.00
#
_symmetry.space_group_name_H-M   'P 1'
#
loop_
_entity.id
_entity.type
_entity.pdbx_description
1 polymer ?
#
loop_
_entity_poly.entity_id
_entity_poly.type
_entity_poly.pdbx_seq_one_letter_code
_entity_poly.pdbx_strand_id
1 'polypeptide(L)'
;MSWFKVFSAVVVANIVSWIIISIIGWVIFFVVFDSMTDFMGRKMDEQVSQEFPPITVPTPGPSSRDIQSQWEESQKDRERRRAAAQREAERKLAMVQKNRELCEFWQAEYEKDGTEKSKAYRDMACTRYRNNL
;
A
#
# COMPACT_ATOMS: atom_id res chain seq x y z
N MET A 1 -11.38 41.46 -23.95
CA MET A 1 -12.00 40.43 -23.08
C MET A 1 -12.31 41.09 -21.74
N SER A 2 -13.57 41.03 -21.27
CA SER A 2 -14.00 41.77 -20.07
C SER A 2 -13.25 41.30 -18.81
N TRP A 3 -12.70 42.22 -18.02
CA TRP A 3 -11.97 41.95 -16.76
C TRP A 3 -12.76 41.08 -15.77
N PHE A 4 -14.09 41.23 -15.75
CA PHE A 4 -14.99 40.37 -14.99
C PHE A 4 -14.94 38.89 -15.39
N LYS A 5 -14.66 38.57 -16.66
CA LYS A 5 -14.50 37.17 -17.10
C LYS A 5 -13.24 36.54 -16.51
N VAL A 6 -12.16 37.32 -16.38
CA VAL A 6 -10.90 36.86 -15.79
C VAL A 6 -11.07 36.65 -14.29
N PHE A 7 -11.67 37.61 -13.58
CA PHE A 7 -11.94 37.48 -12.14
C PHE A 7 -12.88 36.32 -11.83
N SER A 8 -13.99 36.19 -12.58
CA SER A 8 -14.93 35.07 -12.45
C SER A 8 -14.25 33.72 -12.70
N ALA A 9 -13.37 33.61 -13.70
CA ALA A 9 -12.67 32.37 -13.99
C ALA A 9 -11.74 31.96 -12.84
N VAL A 10 -11.03 32.92 -12.23
CA VAL A 10 -10.13 32.65 -11.10
C VAL A 10 -10.93 32.22 -9.87
N VAL A 11 -12.06 32.87 -9.58
CA VAL A 11 -12.93 32.49 -8.45
C VAL A 11 -13.53 31.10 -8.67
N VAL A 12 -14.02 30.82 -9.87
CA VAL A 12 -14.57 29.49 -10.21
C VAL A 12 -13.49 28.41 -10.11
N ALA A 13 -12.28 28.66 -10.62
CA ALA A 13 -11.17 27.72 -10.50
C ALA A 13 -10.79 27.44 -9.04
N ASN A 14 -10.83 28.45 -8.18
CA ASN A 14 -10.57 28.28 -6.75
C ASN A 14 -11.66 27.44 -6.06
N ILE A 15 -12.95 27.71 -6.35
CA ILE A 15 -14.07 26.93 -5.82
C ILE A 15 -13.98 25.47 -6.29
N VAL A 16 -13.68 25.24 -7.57
CA VAL A 16 -13.52 23.90 -8.12
C VAL A 16 -12.34 23.17 -7.46
N SER A 17 -11.23 23.86 -7.20
CA SER A 17 -10.09 23.31 -6.46
C SER A 17 -10.51 22.83 -5.06
N TRP A 18 -11.27 23.65 -4.32
CA TRP A 18 -11.80 23.27 -3.01
C TRP A 18 -12.73 22.06 -3.06
N ILE A 19 -13.59 21.97 -4.07
CA ILE A 19 -14.49 20.82 -4.26
C ILE A 19 -13.67 19.55 -4.50
N ILE A 20 -12.65 19.60 -5.35
CA ILE A 20 -11.80 18.43 -5.64
C ILE A 20 -11.08 17.98 -4.36
N ILE A 21 -10.50 18.91 -3.60
CA ILE A 21 -9.83 18.61 -2.33
C ILE A 21 -10.82 17.96 -1.34
N SER A 22 -12.05 18.47 -1.27
CA SER A 22 -13.10 17.92 -0.41
C SER A 22 -13.49 16.50 -0.81
N ILE A 23 -13.66 16.22 -2.11
CA ILE A 23 -13.99 14.89 -2.61
C ILE A 23 -12.85 13.90 -2.32
N ILE A 24 -11.60 14.27 -2.58
CA ILE A 24 -10.45 13.41 -2.30
C ILE A 24 -10.34 13.12 -0.80
N GLY A 25 -10.50 14.15 0.05
CA GLY A 25 -10.53 13.99 1.51
C GLY A 25 -11.64 13.06 1.98
N TRP A 26 -12.82 13.16 1.38
CA TRP A 26 -13.96 12.29 1.68
C TRP A 26 -13.70 10.84 1.29
N VAL A 27 -13.11 10.57 0.12
CA VAL A 27 -12.75 9.21 -0.31
C VAL A 27 -11.72 8.58 0.63
N ILE A 28 -10.67 9.34 1.00
CA ILE A 28 -9.65 8.86 1.95
C ILE A 28 -10.30 8.58 3.31
N PHE A 29 -11.16 9.47 3.79
CA PHE A 29 -11.90 9.29 5.04
C PHE A 29 -12.74 8.01 5.00
N PHE A 30 -13.48 7.74 3.92
CA PHE A 30 -14.26 6.53 3.76
C PHE A 30 -13.41 5.26 3.87
N VAL A 31 -12.28 5.19 3.15
CA VAL A 31 -11.39 4.02 3.20
C VAL A 31 -10.82 3.79 4.60
N VAL A 32 -10.40 4.85 5.28
CA VAL A 32 -9.87 4.74 6.65
C VAL A 32 -10.98 4.32 7.63
N PHE A 33 -12.16 4.93 7.52
CA PHE A 33 -13.28 4.64 8.40
C PHE A 33 -13.76 3.19 8.23
N ASP A 34 -13.80 2.66 7.00
CA ASP A 34 -14.17 1.28 6.69
C ASP A 34 -13.21 0.27 7.38
N SER A 35 -11.90 0.53 7.33
CA SER A 35 -10.90 -0.29 8.04
C SER A 35 -11.03 -0.21 9.57
N MET A 36 -11.46 0.94 10.09
CA MET A 36 -11.66 1.14 11.52
C MET A 36 -12.93 0.44 12.01
N THR A 37 -14.01 0.46 11.23
CA THR A 37 -15.25 -0.26 11.53
C THR A 37 -15.04 -1.77 11.48
N ASP A 38 -14.27 -2.29 10.53
CA ASP A 38 -13.92 -3.72 10.47
C ASP A 38 -13.10 -4.16 11.68
N PHE A 39 -12.12 -3.36 12.10
CA PHE A 39 -11.30 -3.65 13.27
C PHE A 39 -12.12 -3.62 14.57
N MET A 40 -13.01 -2.63 14.72
CA MET A 40 -13.85 -2.51 15.91
C MET A 40 -14.94 -3.60 15.96
N GLY A 41 -15.51 -3.97 14.81
CA GLY A 41 -16.43 -5.11 14.67
C GLY A 41 -15.78 -6.43 15.08
N ARG A 42 -14.55 -6.69 14.62
CA ARG A 42 -13.77 -7.88 15.04
C ARG A 42 -13.48 -7.91 16.54
N LYS A 43 -13.16 -6.76 17.14
CA LYS A 43 -12.91 -6.68 18.58
C LYS A 43 -14.16 -6.92 19.43
N MET A 44 -15.32 -6.49 18.95
CA MET A 44 -16.59 -6.77 19.62
C MET A 44 -16.99 -8.24 19.46
N ASP A 45 -16.78 -8.84 18.30
CA ASP A 45 -17.02 -10.27 18.07
C ASP A 45 -16.11 -11.15 18.96
N GLU A 46 -14.83 -10.77 19.09
CA GLU A 46 -13.87 -11.45 19.97
C GLU A 46 -14.21 -11.30 21.47
N GLN A 47 -14.88 -10.20 21.88
CA GLN A 47 -15.37 -10.02 23.26
C GLN A 47 -16.65 -10.81 23.58
N VAL A 48 -17.49 -11.12 22.58
CA VAL A 48 -18.73 -11.88 22.79
C VAL A 48 -18.47 -13.39 22.85
N SER A 49 -17.37 -13.89 22.24
CA SER A 49 -16.99 -15.30 22.28
C SER A 49 -16.22 -15.74 23.53
N GLN A 50 -16.17 -14.95 24.61
CA GLN A 50 -15.64 -15.42 25.90
C GLN A 50 -16.68 -16.30 26.64
N GLU A 51 -17.05 -17.41 26.00
CA GLU A 51 -17.78 -18.51 26.63
C GLU A 51 -16.76 -19.31 27.44
N PHE A 52 -17.05 -19.51 28.74
CA PHE A 52 -16.20 -20.24 29.67
C PHE A 52 -15.78 -21.59 29.06
N PRO A 53 -14.50 -22.00 29.15
CA PRO A 53 -14.09 -23.28 28.61
C PRO A 53 -14.84 -24.39 29.37
N PRO A 54 -15.67 -25.23 28.70
CA PRO A 54 -16.15 -26.44 29.34
C PRO A 54 -14.93 -27.29 29.66
N ILE A 55 -14.84 -27.78 30.90
CA ILE A 55 -13.80 -28.72 31.32
C ILE A 55 -13.92 -29.95 30.42
N THR A 56 -13.04 -30.06 29.44
CA THR A 56 -12.96 -31.17 28.51
C THR A 56 -12.14 -32.29 29.14
N VAL A 57 -12.82 -33.43 29.31
CA VAL A 57 -12.24 -34.76 29.51
C VAL A 57 -11.12 -34.97 28.48
N PRO A 58 -9.97 -35.60 28.80
CA PRO A 58 -8.86 -35.72 27.87
C PRO A 58 -9.31 -36.37 26.55
N THR A 59 -9.30 -35.56 25.49
CA THR A 59 -9.53 -35.99 24.12
C THR A 59 -8.57 -37.11 23.76
N PRO A 60 -9.02 -38.21 23.11
CA PRO A 60 -8.11 -39.23 22.58
C PRO A 60 -7.09 -38.56 21.67
N GLY A 61 -5.80 -38.93 21.79
CA GLY A 61 -4.73 -38.35 20.99
C GLY A 61 -5.04 -38.35 19.48
N PRO A 62 -4.48 -37.39 18.71
CA PRO A 62 -4.83 -37.20 17.31
C PRO A 62 -4.68 -38.51 16.54
N SER A 63 -5.70 -38.84 15.74
CA SER A 63 -5.64 -40.05 14.91
C SER A 63 -4.52 -39.92 13.89
N SER A 64 -3.96 -41.03 13.42
CA SER A 64 -2.89 -41.02 12.41
C SER A 64 -3.26 -40.23 11.14
N ARG A 65 -4.55 -40.13 10.81
CA ARG A 65 -5.07 -39.29 9.73
C ARG A 65 -5.00 -37.79 10.04
N ASP A 66 -5.26 -37.39 11.28
CA ASP A 66 -5.20 -35.97 11.71
C ASP A 66 -3.74 -35.47 11.73
N ILE A 67 -2.80 -36.34 12.14
CA ILE A 67 -1.37 -36.01 12.09
C ILE A 67 -0.90 -35.83 10.63
N GLN A 68 -1.42 -36.64 9.71
CA GLN A 68 -1.06 -36.58 8.29
C GLN A 68 -1.62 -35.33 7.60
N SER A 69 -2.88 -34.97 7.87
CA SER A 69 -3.48 -33.74 7.33
C SER A 69 -2.77 -32.48 7.85
N GLN A 70 -2.39 -32.47 9.14
CA GLN A 70 -1.63 -31.37 9.74
C GLN A 70 -0.24 -31.21 9.11
N TRP A 71 0.41 -32.34 8.78
CA TRP A 71 1.69 -32.33 8.05
C TRP A 71 1.55 -31.78 6.63
N GLU A 72 0.52 -32.20 5.88
CA GLU A 72 0.26 -31.69 4.53
C GLU A 72 -0.07 -30.19 4.50
N GLU A 73 -0.86 -29.72 5.46
CA GLU A 73 -1.19 -28.30 5.59
C GLU A 73 0.05 -27.47 5.94
N SER A 74 0.90 -27.97 6.85
CA SER A 74 2.17 -27.31 7.18
C SER A 74 3.15 -27.24 6.00
N GLN A 75 3.15 -28.24 5.12
CA GLN A 75 3.94 -28.26 3.88
C GLN A 75 3.44 -27.22 2.90
N LYS A 76 2.12 -27.16 2.65
CA LYS A 76 1.49 -26.16 1.78
C LYS A 76 1.74 -24.74 2.28
N ASP A 77 1.69 -24.51 3.59
CA ASP A 77 1.99 -23.20 4.17
C ASP A 77 3.46 -22.78 3.99
N ARG A 78 4.40 -23.73 4.13
CA ARG A 78 5.82 -23.46 3.85
C ARG A 78 6.04 -23.10 2.38
N GLU A 79 5.39 -23.80 1.46
CA GLU A 79 5.45 -23.48 0.03
C GLU A 79 4.86 -22.11 -0.29
N ARG A 80 3.70 -21.77 0.29
CA ARG A 80 3.08 -20.44 0.14
C ARG A 80 3.99 -19.32 0.66
N ARG A 81 4.63 -19.51 1.82
CA ARG A 81 5.58 -18.54 2.36
C ARG A 81 6.80 -18.36 1.47
N ARG A 82 7.34 -19.45 0.90
CA ARG A 82 8.45 -19.39 -0.05
C ARG A 82 8.06 -18.65 -1.33
N ALA A 83 6.89 -18.97 -1.90
CA ALA A 83 6.38 -18.29 -3.09
C ALA A 83 6.11 -16.80 -2.84
N ALA A 84 5.58 -16.44 -1.67
CA ALA A 84 5.39 -15.05 -1.27
C ALA A 84 6.72 -14.29 -1.14
N ALA A 85 7.72 -14.90 -0.49
CA ALA A 85 9.05 -14.31 -0.35
C ALA A 85 9.75 -14.11 -1.71
N GLN A 86 9.61 -15.06 -2.65
CA GLN A 86 10.13 -14.92 -4.01
C GLN A 86 9.45 -13.76 -4.76
N ARG A 87 8.12 -13.65 -4.72
CA ARG A 87 7.39 -12.53 -5.34
C ARG A 87 7.76 -11.18 -4.73
N GLU A 88 8.03 -11.13 -3.43
CA GLU A 88 8.47 -9.91 -2.77
C GLU A 88 9.88 -9.51 -3.24
N ALA A 89 10.80 -10.47 -3.37
CA ALA A 89 12.13 -10.24 -3.91
C ALA A 89 12.08 -9.76 -5.36
N GLU A 90 11.26 -10.38 -6.22
CA GLU A 90 11.05 -9.95 -7.61
C GLU A 90 10.49 -8.52 -7.69
N ARG A 91 9.52 -8.17 -6.84
CA ARG A 91 8.97 -6.82 -6.77
C ARG A 91 10.01 -5.79 -6.35
N LYS A 92 10.86 -6.11 -5.37
CA LYS A 92 11.95 -5.24 -4.94
C LYS A 92 12.95 -5.01 -6.08
N LEU A 93 13.36 -6.07 -6.77
CA LEU A 93 14.26 -5.96 -7.92
C LEU A 93 13.64 -5.12 -9.05
N ALA A 94 12.37 -5.35 -9.39
CA ALA A 94 11.66 -4.57 -10.40
C ALA A 94 11.54 -3.08 -10.02
N MET A 95 11.31 -2.78 -8.73
CA MET A 95 11.26 -1.40 -8.23
C MET A 95 12.61 -0.70 -8.37
N VAL A 96 13.71 -1.41 -8.06
CA VAL A 96 15.08 -0.88 -8.20
C VAL A 96 15.41 -0.59 -9.66
N GLN A 97 15.07 -1.50 -10.57
CA GLN A 97 15.25 -1.28 -12.02
C GLN A 97 14.48 -0.06 -12.51
N LYS A 98 13.20 0.07 -12.12
CA LYS A 98 12.39 1.24 -12.50
C LYS A 98 12.98 2.55 -11.96
N ASN A 99 13.45 2.55 -10.71
CA ASN A 99 14.07 3.73 -10.11
C ASN A 99 15.38 4.10 -10.83
N ARG A 100 16.13 3.11 -11.31
CA ARG A 100 17.34 3.31 -12.12
C ARG A 100 17.02 4.02 -13.43
N GLU A 101 16.06 3.51 -14.20
CA GLU A 101 15.63 4.11 -15.47
C GLU A 101 15.18 5.56 -15.28
N LEU A 102 14.49 5.85 -14.17
CA LEU A 102 14.03 7.21 -13.86
C LEU A 102 15.20 8.16 -13.57
N CYS A 103 16.23 7.70 -12.84
CA CYS A 103 17.45 8.47 -12.59
C CYS A 103 18.20 8.75 -13.90
N GLU A 104 18.37 7.73 -14.75
CA GLU A 104 19.03 7.86 -16.05
C GLU A 104 18.26 8.84 -16.98
N PHE A 105 16.92 8.76 -17.00
CA PHE A 105 16.08 9.68 -17.76
C PHE A 105 16.28 11.15 -17.35
N TRP A 106 16.15 11.44 -16.05
CA TRP A 106 16.30 12.81 -15.56
C TRP A 106 17.73 13.34 -15.64
N GLN A 107 18.72 12.44 -15.58
CA GLN A 107 20.10 12.80 -15.81
C GLN A 107 20.31 13.24 -17.27
N ALA A 108 19.81 12.48 -18.24
CA ALA A 108 19.86 12.86 -19.65
C ALA A 108 19.10 14.17 -19.94
N GLU A 109 17.96 14.39 -19.28
CA GLU A 109 17.20 15.63 -19.45
C GLU A 109 17.93 16.85 -18.84
N TYR A 110 18.59 16.66 -17.69
CA TYR A 110 19.43 17.72 -17.13
C TYR A 110 20.64 18.04 -18.01
N GLU A 111 21.25 17.04 -18.63
CA GLU A 111 22.37 17.27 -19.57
C GLU A 111 21.95 18.07 -20.81
N LYS A 112 20.70 17.93 -21.26
CA LYS A 112 20.15 18.70 -22.40
C LYS A 112 19.77 20.12 -22.00
N ASP A 113 18.97 20.27 -20.95
CA ASP A 113 18.33 21.56 -20.63
C ASP A 113 19.12 22.39 -19.62
N GLY A 114 19.93 21.76 -18.76
CA GLY A 114 20.76 22.43 -17.75
C GLY A 114 19.99 23.24 -16.70
N THR A 115 18.66 23.16 -16.66
CA THR A 115 17.84 24.01 -15.78
C THR A 115 17.87 23.56 -14.32
N GLU A 116 17.64 24.50 -13.40
CA GLU A 116 17.57 24.21 -11.96
C GLU A 116 16.41 23.27 -11.60
N LYS A 117 15.31 23.32 -12.37
CA LYS A 117 14.18 22.40 -12.21
C LYS A 117 14.55 20.97 -12.58
N SER A 118 15.19 20.74 -13.73
CA SER A 118 15.62 19.39 -14.13
C SER A 118 16.70 18.85 -13.19
N LYS A 119 17.56 19.71 -12.62
CA LYS A 119 18.51 19.35 -11.56
C LYS A 119 17.80 18.76 -10.34
N ALA A 120 16.76 19.43 -9.84
CA ALA A 120 16.01 18.98 -8.68
C ALA A 120 15.32 17.62 -8.92
N TYR A 121 14.74 17.42 -10.11
CA TYR A 121 14.12 16.14 -10.47
C TYR A 121 15.13 15.01 -10.60
N ARG A 122 16.29 15.27 -11.21
CA ARG A 122 17.41 14.32 -11.25
C ARG A 122 17.85 13.95 -9.83
N ASP A 123 18.11 14.94 -8.99
CA ASP A 123 18.60 14.69 -7.64
C ASP A 123 17.59 13.88 -6.82
N MET A 124 16.29 14.16 -6.97
CA MET A 124 15.22 13.38 -6.34
C MET A 124 15.18 11.93 -6.86
N ALA A 125 15.20 11.73 -8.18
CA ALA A 125 15.12 10.41 -8.80
C ALA A 125 16.33 9.53 -8.46
N CYS A 126 17.54 10.09 -8.56
CA CYS A 126 18.78 9.38 -8.24
C CYS A 126 18.94 9.13 -6.74
N THR A 127 18.49 10.05 -5.87
CA THR A 127 18.43 9.77 -4.42
C THR A 127 17.48 8.62 -4.11
N ARG A 128 16.32 8.57 -4.76
CA ARG A 128 15.35 7.48 -4.60
C ARG A 128 15.93 6.14 -5.05
N TYR A 129 16.65 6.10 -6.16
CA TYR A 129 17.36 4.90 -6.59
C TYR A 129 18.40 4.46 -5.55
N ARG A 130 19.25 5.39 -5.08
CA ARG A 130 20.29 5.10 -4.08
C ARG A 130 19.75 4.57 -2.76
N ASN A 131 18.59 5.07 -2.32
CA ASN A 131 17.96 4.63 -1.07
C ASN A 131 17.24 3.27 -1.18
N ASN A 132 16.98 2.79 -2.40
CA ASN A 132 16.30 1.51 -2.65
C ASN A 132 17.26 0.41 -3.16
N LEU A 133 18.54 0.73 -3.40
CA LEU A 133 19.62 -0.25 -3.62
C LEU A 133 19.90 -1.04 -2.34
#